data_AF-A0AAE9YXH2-F1
#
_entry.id   AF-A0AAE9YXH2-F1
#
_cell.length_a   1.000
_cell.length_b   1.000
_cell.length_c   1.000
_cell.angle_alpha   90.00
_cell.angle_beta   90.00
_cell.angle_gamma   90.00
#
_symmetry.space_group_name_H-M   'P 1'
#
loop_
_entity.id
_entity.type
_entity.pdbx_description
1 polymer ?
#
loop_
_entity_poly.entity_id
_entity_poly.type
_entity_poly.pdbx_seq_one_letter_code
_entity_poly.pdbx_strand_id
1 'polypeptide(L)'
;MQSADIIVLQFPLYWYSTPALLKKWLDDVFSYGFAYGADGDKLKNKNLILSFTTGGPEQSYDTLGYNHFPIFELIKPLKQTAYFTQMILHPPIISHNMAYVEGVRNTPAGIEKKATEHSQRLISKLNEVMLLAS
;
A
#
# COMPACT_ATOMS: atom_id res chain seq x y z
N MET A 1 -5.83 -15.18 -5.09
CA MET A 1 -6.22 -13.93 -5.78
C MET A 1 -7.57 -14.02 -6.48
N GLN A 2 -7.89 -15.09 -7.22
CA GLN A 2 -9.14 -15.16 -7.99
C GLN A 2 -10.41 -15.07 -7.12
N SER A 3 -10.41 -15.73 -5.96
CA SER A 3 -11.51 -15.72 -4.99
C SER A 3 -11.59 -14.48 -4.08
N ALA A 4 -10.67 -13.52 -4.23
CA ALA A 4 -10.64 -12.33 -3.38
C ALA A 4 -11.29 -11.15 -4.11
N ASP A 5 -12.21 -10.44 -3.47
CA ASP A 5 -12.84 -9.22 -4.00
C ASP A 5 -12.00 -7.97 -3.72
N ILE A 6 -11.23 -8.01 -2.62
CA ILE A 6 -10.33 -6.96 -2.19
C ILE A 6 -8.93 -7.54 -2.00
N ILE A 7 -7.94 -6.90 -2.61
CA ILE A 7 -6.52 -7.21 -2.44
C ILE A 7 -5.90 -6.08 -1.62
N VAL A 8 -5.26 -6.42 -0.51
CA VAL A 8 -4.50 -5.48 0.32
C VAL A 8 -3.01 -5.78 0.18
N LEU A 9 -2.23 -4.78 -0.24
CA LEU A 9 -0.78 -4.86 -0.20
C LEU A 9 -0.29 -4.18 1.07
N GLN A 10 0.04 -4.97 2.09
CA GLN A 10 0.64 -4.47 3.34
C GLN A 10 2.17 -4.46 3.26
N PHE A 11 2.82 -3.31 3.41
CA PHE A 11 4.29 -3.26 3.38
C PHE A 11 4.90 -2.05 4.10
N PRO A 12 6.15 -2.13 4.57
CA PRO A 12 6.93 -0.94 4.89
C PRO A 12 7.49 -0.32 3.60
N LEU A 13 7.39 1.01 3.46
CA LEU A 13 7.97 1.74 2.34
C LEU A 13 9.50 1.78 2.48
N TYR A 14 10.20 1.02 1.64
CA TYR A 14 11.66 0.94 1.63
C TYR A 14 12.20 1.61 0.38
N TRP A 15 13.11 2.57 0.57
CA TRP A 15 13.68 3.33 -0.54
C TRP A 15 12.62 3.82 -1.53
N TYR A 16 11.55 4.39 -1.00
CA TYR A 16 10.43 4.95 -1.76
C TYR A 16 9.73 3.92 -2.67
N SER A 17 9.79 2.64 -2.32
CA SER A 17 9.17 1.54 -3.06
C SER A 17 8.74 0.40 -2.13
N THR A 18 8.22 -0.67 -2.71
CA THR A 18 7.90 -1.90 -2.01
C THR A 18 9.18 -2.66 -1.59
N PRO A 19 9.13 -3.51 -0.56
CA PRO A 19 10.22 -4.44 -0.26
C PRO A 19 10.49 -5.38 -1.44
N ALA A 20 11.75 -5.79 -1.61
CA ALA A 20 12.18 -6.62 -2.74
C ALA A 20 11.33 -7.89 -2.92
N LEU A 21 10.91 -8.54 -1.82
CA LEU A 21 10.08 -9.74 -1.88
C LEU A 21 8.67 -9.44 -2.42
N LEU A 22 8.06 -8.32 -2.02
CA LEU A 22 6.77 -7.90 -2.57
C LEU A 22 6.91 -7.51 -4.05
N LYS A 23 7.99 -6.81 -4.41
CA LYS A 23 8.26 -6.50 -5.81
C LYS A 23 8.41 -7.76 -6.66
N LYS A 24 9.17 -8.75 -6.18
CA LYS A 24 9.32 -10.05 -6.85
C LYS A 24 7.97 -10.76 -6.98
N TRP A 25 7.16 -10.77 -5.93
CA TRP A 25 5.84 -11.39 -5.99
C TRP A 25 4.94 -10.72 -7.03
N LEU A 26 4.97 -9.39 -7.14
CA LEU A 26 4.27 -8.69 -8.23
C LEU A 26 4.80 -9.13 -9.60
N ASP A 27 6.11 -9.23 -9.78
CA ASP A 27 6.73 -9.65 -11.05
C ASP A 27 6.36 -11.08 -11.44
N ASP A 28 6.28 -12.00 -10.48
CA ASP A 28 5.95 -13.40 -10.73
C ASP A 28 4.44 -13.62 -10.96
N VAL A 29 3.59 -12.90 -10.22
CA VAL A 29 2.14 -13.15 -10.18
C VAL A 29 1.37 -12.27 -11.16
N PHE A 30 1.82 -11.04 -11.42
CA PHE A 30 1.15 -10.13 -12.35
C PHE A 30 1.64 -10.41 -13.77
N SER A 31 1.45 -11.64 -14.23
CA SER A 31 1.96 -12.12 -15.51
C SER A 31 1.01 -11.87 -16.68
N TYR A 32 1.56 -11.90 -17.89
CA TYR A 32 0.79 -11.95 -19.13
C TYR A 32 -0.18 -13.15 -19.12
N GLY A 33 -1.39 -12.98 -19.64
CA GLY A 33 -2.42 -14.02 -19.68
C GLY A 33 -3.14 -14.24 -18.36
N PHE A 34 -2.74 -13.54 -17.30
CA PHE A 34 -3.40 -13.59 -15.99
C PHE A 34 -3.81 -12.20 -15.51
N ALA A 35 -2.85 -11.29 -15.34
CA ALA A 35 -3.09 -9.94 -14.83
C ALA A 35 -3.24 -8.89 -15.93
N TYR A 36 -2.64 -9.13 -17.10
CA TYR A 36 -2.69 -8.25 -18.27
C TYR A 36 -2.47 -9.04 -19.57
N GLY A 37 -2.64 -8.37 -20.72
CA GLY A 37 -2.48 -9.00 -22.04
C GLY A 37 -3.72 -9.76 -22.50
N ALA A 38 -3.59 -10.56 -23.57
CA ALA A 38 -4.70 -11.39 -24.05
C ALA A 38 -5.16 -12.34 -22.93
N ASP A 39 -6.46 -12.36 -22.64
CA ASP A 39 -7.10 -13.13 -21.57
C ASP A 39 -6.64 -12.82 -20.12
N GLY A 40 -5.79 -11.81 -19.94
CA GLY A 40 -5.26 -11.38 -18.64
C GLY A 40 -6.21 -10.44 -17.90
N ASP A 41 -7.38 -10.93 -17.51
CA ASP A 41 -8.45 -10.16 -16.88
C ASP A 41 -8.70 -10.53 -15.41
N LYS A 42 -7.87 -11.40 -14.81
CA LYS A 42 -8.14 -11.97 -13.49
C LYS A 42 -8.08 -10.96 -12.35
N LEU A 43 -7.50 -9.78 -12.59
CA LEU A 43 -7.46 -8.67 -11.64
C LEU A 43 -8.42 -7.54 -11.97
N LYS A 44 -9.06 -7.60 -13.14
CA LYS A 44 -9.99 -6.57 -13.60
C LYS A 44 -11.10 -6.36 -12.58
N ASN A 45 -11.39 -5.10 -12.28
CA ASN A 45 -12.41 -4.64 -11.33
C ASN A 45 -12.21 -5.10 -9.88
N LYS A 46 -11.12 -5.78 -9.53
CA LYS A 46 -10.81 -6.09 -8.14
C LYS A 46 -10.37 -4.83 -7.41
N ASN A 47 -10.81 -4.69 -6.16
CA ASN A 47 -10.44 -3.56 -5.32
C ASN A 47 -9.00 -3.74 -4.82
N LEU A 48 -8.18 -2.69 -4.93
CA LEU A 48 -6.82 -2.65 -4.42
C LEU A 48 -6.70 -1.59 -3.33
N ILE A 49 -6.18 -1.99 -2.17
CA ILE A 49 -5.79 -1.08 -1.09
C ILE A 49 -4.29 -1.22 -0.87
N LEU A 50 -3.56 -0.12 -1.02
CA LEU A 50 -2.17 -0.04 -0.57
C LEU A 50 -2.19 0.34 0.92
N SER A 51 -1.66 -0.52 1.78
CA SER A 51 -1.61 -0.30 3.22
C SER A 51 -0.15 -0.31 3.65
N PHE A 52 0.43 0.85 3.94
CA PHE A 52 1.87 0.91 4.17
C PHE A 52 2.30 1.83 5.28
N THR A 53 3.50 1.55 5.78
CA THR A 53 4.13 2.34 6.83
C THR A 53 5.33 3.08 6.27
N THR A 54 5.61 4.25 6.83
CA THR A 54 6.83 4.98 6.51
C THR A 54 7.70 5.14 7.75
N GLY A 55 9.01 5.16 7.52
CA GLY A 55 9.97 5.49 8.56
C GLY A 55 9.76 6.92 9.04
N GLY A 56 9.84 7.91 8.14
CA GLY A 56 9.77 9.36 8.42
C GLY A 56 8.40 9.88 8.89
N PRO A 57 8.35 11.08 9.49
CA PRO A 57 7.08 11.75 9.79
C PRO A 57 6.34 12.17 8.51
N GLU A 58 5.04 12.43 8.64
CA GLU A 58 4.17 12.77 7.51
C GLU A 58 4.64 14.02 6.75
N GLN A 59 5.07 15.04 7.49
CA GLN A 59 5.54 16.32 6.96
C GLN A 59 6.81 16.19 6.12
N SER A 60 7.53 15.06 6.22
CA SER A 60 8.66 14.80 5.32
C SER A 60 8.22 14.51 3.88
N TYR A 61 6.98 14.12 3.66
CA TYR A 61 6.43 13.76 2.34
C TYR A 61 5.60 14.90 1.76
N ASP A 62 6.23 16.05 1.64
CA ASP A 62 5.69 17.25 1.02
C ASP A 62 6.71 17.80 0.01
N THR A 63 6.24 18.61 -0.94
CA THR A 63 7.08 19.37 -1.89
C THR A 63 8.20 20.19 -1.23
N LEU A 64 7.95 20.73 -0.04
CA LEU A 64 8.94 21.48 0.75
C LEU A 64 9.50 20.65 1.93
N GLY A 65 9.05 19.41 2.08
CA GLY A 65 9.49 18.50 3.13
C GLY A 65 10.77 17.75 2.75
N TYR A 66 11.37 17.05 3.72
CA TYR A 66 12.67 16.37 3.56
C TYR A 66 12.77 15.42 2.34
N ASN A 67 11.69 14.73 1.99
CA ASN A 67 11.68 13.80 0.84
C ASN A 67 11.32 14.48 -0.48
N HIS A 68 11.07 15.80 -0.48
CA HIS A 68 10.77 16.68 -1.63
C HIS A 68 9.57 16.29 -2.50
N PHE A 69 8.86 15.22 -2.17
CA PHE A 69 7.73 14.73 -2.93
C PHE A 69 6.57 14.38 -2.01
N PRO A 70 5.33 14.74 -2.40
CA PRO A 70 4.13 14.18 -1.80
C PRO A 70 4.16 12.65 -1.85
N ILE A 71 3.68 12.00 -0.79
CA ILE A 71 3.74 10.52 -0.69
C ILE A 71 3.08 9.82 -1.90
N PHE A 72 2.02 10.42 -2.45
CA PHE A 72 1.29 9.93 -3.63
C PHE A 72 2.11 9.95 -4.92
N GLU A 73 3.14 10.79 -4.99
CA GLU A 73 4.07 10.82 -6.11
C GLU A 73 5.05 9.65 -6.05
N LEU A 74 5.53 9.34 -4.84
CA LEU A 74 6.49 8.26 -4.60
C LEU A 74 5.89 6.87 -4.90
N ILE A 75 4.56 6.74 -4.85
CA ILE A 75 3.85 5.49 -5.19
C ILE A 75 3.25 5.47 -6.60
N LYS A 76 3.57 6.44 -7.47
CA LYS A 76 3.09 6.48 -8.87
C LYS A 76 3.27 5.15 -9.62
N PRO A 77 4.38 4.41 -9.49
CA PRO A 77 4.52 3.10 -10.16
C PRO A 77 3.42 2.11 -9.75
N LEU A 78 3.05 2.04 -8.47
CA LEU A 78 1.97 1.15 -7.99
C LEU A 78 0.60 1.61 -8.49
N LYS A 79 0.37 2.92 -8.58
CA LYS A 79 -0.84 3.48 -9.20
C LYS A 79 -0.94 3.05 -10.66
N GLN A 80 0.17 3.11 -11.39
CA GLN A 80 0.24 2.67 -12.77
C GLN A 80 0.03 1.16 -12.91
N THR A 81 0.61 0.35 -12.01
CA THR A 81 0.36 -1.10 -11.97
C THR A 81 -1.13 -1.39 -11.82
N ALA A 82 -1.80 -0.76 -10.85
CA ALA A 82 -3.24 -0.94 -10.64
C ALA A 82 -4.06 -0.58 -11.88
N TYR A 83 -3.75 0.55 -12.52
CA TYR A 83 -4.39 0.97 -13.76
C TYR A 83 -4.16 -0.03 -14.90
N PHE A 84 -2.92 -0.48 -15.09
CA PHE A 84 -2.55 -1.39 -16.15
C PHE A 84 -3.24 -2.76 -16.01
N THR A 85 -3.42 -3.23 -14.78
CA THR A 85 -4.16 -4.47 -14.48
C THR A 85 -5.67 -4.24 -14.26
N GLN A 86 -6.19 -3.05 -14.61
CA GLN A 86 -7.60 -2.67 -14.54
C GLN A 86 -8.24 -2.87 -13.15
N MET A 87 -7.45 -2.69 -12.09
CA MET A 87 -7.92 -2.75 -10.70
C MET A 87 -8.53 -1.42 -10.26
N ILE A 88 -9.43 -1.47 -9.29
CA ILE A 88 -10.01 -0.27 -8.65
C ILE A 88 -9.12 0.11 -7.46
N LEU A 89 -8.25 1.09 -7.66
CA LEU A 89 -7.36 1.58 -6.61
C LEU A 89 -8.11 2.52 -5.65
N HIS A 90 -8.13 2.17 -4.38
CA HIS A 90 -8.66 3.01 -3.30
C HIS A 90 -7.59 3.93 -2.70
N PRO A 91 -7.99 5.02 -2.01
CA PRO A 91 -7.05 5.81 -1.21
C PRO A 91 -6.23 4.92 -0.26
N PRO A 92 -4.91 5.07 -0.22
CA PRO A 92 -4.03 4.22 0.58
C PRO A 92 -4.22 4.46 2.09
N ILE A 93 -3.94 3.43 2.88
CA ILE A 93 -3.83 3.53 4.33
C ILE A 93 -2.36 3.70 4.68
N ILE A 94 -1.99 4.87 5.19
CA ILE A 94 -0.59 5.21 5.48
C ILE A 94 -0.44 5.46 6.98
N SER A 95 0.58 4.87 7.62
CA SER A 95 1.05 5.29 8.95
C SER A 95 2.46 5.84 8.86
N HIS A 96 2.64 7.07 9.34
CA HIS A 96 3.93 7.73 9.37
C HIS A 96 4.64 7.55 10.71
N ASN A 97 5.95 7.84 10.73
CA ASN A 97 6.79 7.82 11.91
C ASN A 97 6.81 6.44 12.61
N MET A 98 6.92 5.36 11.83
CA MET A 98 6.84 3.96 12.30
C MET A 98 8.21 3.30 12.56
N ALA A 99 9.32 3.98 12.29
CA ALA A 99 10.65 3.44 12.58
C ALA A 99 10.94 3.47 14.08
N TYR A 100 11.31 2.31 14.65
CA TYR A 100 11.84 2.20 16.01
C TYR A 100 13.35 2.02 15.96
N VAL A 101 14.07 2.83 16.74
CA VAL A 101 15.49 2.69 17.00
C VAL A 101 15.68 2.94 18.47
N GLU A 102 16.18 1.94 19.20
CA GLU A 102 16.35 2.01 20.65
C GLU A 102 17.18 3.23 21.05
N GLY A 103 16.68 4.01 22.02
CA GLY A 103 17.33 5.23 22.50
C GLY A 103 17.31 6.42 21.53
N VAL A 104 16.82 6.26 20.29
CA VAL A 104 16.87 7.31 19.26
C VAL A 104 15.47 7.71 18.81
N ARG A 105 14.58 6.75 18.57
CA ARG A 105 13.31 7.01 17.89
C ARG A 105 12.21 6.05 18.29
N ASN A 106 11.07 6.62 18.69
CA ASN A 106 9.87 5.91 19.16
C ASN A 106 10.17 4.94 20.33
N THR A 107 9.12 4.36 20.90
CA THR A 107 9.21 3.28 21.88
C THR A 107 8.49 2.05 21.34
N PRO A 108 8.81 0.82 21.81
CA PRO A 108 8.08 -0.38 21.40
C PRO A 108 6.57 -0.24 21.62
N ALA A 109 6.15 0.21 22.81
CA ALA A 109 4.74 0.45 23.13
C ALA A 109 4.10 1.53 22.24
N GLY A 110 4.85 2.57 21.88
CA GLY A 110 4.38 3.61 20.96
C GLY A 110 4.18 3.09 19.53
N ILE A 111 5.06 2.20 19.06
CA ILE A 111 4.89 1.55 17.75
C ILE A 111 3.71 0.58 17.77
N GLU A 112 3.55 -0.21 18.84
CA GLU A 112 2.42 -1.14 19.00
C GLU A 112 1.07 -0.41 18.98
N LYS A 113 0.98 0.73 19.68
CA LYS A 113 -0.19 1.60 19.62
C LYS A 113 -0.47 2.09 18.19
N LYS A 114 0.53 2.63 17.49
CA LYS A 114 0.39 3.10 16.10
C LYS A 114 0.02 1.98 15.13
N ALA A 115 0.53 0.78 15.35
CA ALA A 115 0.18 -0.40 14.55
C ALA A 115 -1.28 -0.81 14.75
N THR A 116 -1.78 -0.70 15.99
CA THR A 116 -3.19 -0.92 16.32
C THR A 116 -4.10 0.13 15.67
N GLU A 117 -3.72 1.41 15.71
CA GLU A 117 -4.45 2.49 15.03
C GLU A 117 -4.44 2.31 13.50
N HIS A 118 -3.33 1.82 12.93
CA HIS A 118 -3.23 1.49 11.50
C HIS A 118 -4.21 0.37 11.13
N SER A 119 -4.25 -0.72 11.90
CA SER A 119 -5.13 -1.86 11.62
C SER A 119 -6.60 -1.46 11.72
N GLN A 120 -6.98 -0.64 12.71
CA GLN A 120 -8.33 -0.11 12.83
C GLN A 120 -8.77 0.70 11.61
N ARG A 121 -7.90 1.59 11.10
CA ARG A 121 -8.19 2.34 9.87
C ARG A 121 -8.30 1.44 8.64
N LEU A 122 -7.44 0.42 8.54
CA LEU A 122 -7.53 -0.56 7.45
C LEU A 122 -8.84 -1.36 7.51
N ILE A 123 -9.23 -1.86 8.69
CA ILE A 123 -10.49 -2.57 8.89
C ILE A 123 -11.68 -1.68 8.53
N SER A 124 -11.69 -0.42 8.98
CA SER A 124 -12.74 0.52 8.62
C SER A 124 -12.82 0.73 7.11
N LYS A 125 -11.68 0.84 6.43
CA LYS A 125 -11.66 0.98 4.97
C LYS A 125 -12.14 -0.28 4.25
N LEU A 126 -11.78 -1.46 4.75
CA LEU A 126 -12.28 -2.73 4.21
C LEU A 126 -13.82 -2.80 4.30
N ASN A 127 -14.39 -2.43 5.44
CA ASN A 127 -15.84 -2.41 5.64
C ASN A 127 -16.52 -1.42 4.68
N GLU A 128 -15.96 -0.22 4.50
CA GLU A 128 -16.45 0.77 3.53
C GLU A 128 -16.46 0.20 2.11
N VAL A 129 -15.37 -0.42 1.67
CA VAL A 129 -15.25 -0.99 0.31
C VAL A 129 -16.21 -2.17 0.10
N MET A 130 -16.40 -3.02 1.12
CA MET A 130 -17.36 -4.13 1.05
C MET A 130 -18.81 -3.63 0.91
N LEU A 131 -19.18 -2.56 1.60
CA LEU A 131 -20.52 -1.96 1.50
C LEU A 131 -20.79 -1.31 0.13
N LEU A 132 -19.76 -0.84 -0.56
CA LEU A 132 -19.88 -0.28 -1.91
C LEU A 132 -19.95 -1.36 -3.01
N ALA A 133 -19.58 -2.59 -2.69
CA ALA A 133 -19.55 -3.72 -3.61
C ALA A 133 -20.81 -4.60 -3.55
N SER A 134 -21.68 -4.38 -2.55
CA SER A 134 -23.00 -5.03 -2.38
C SER A 134 -24.11 -4.24 -3.05
#